data_AF-A0A353NKL8-F1
#
_entry.id   AF-A0A353NKL8-F1
#
_cell.length_a   1.000
_cell.length_b   1.000
_cell.length_c   1.000
_cell.angle_alpha   90.00
_cell.angle_beta   90.00
_cell.angle_gamma   90.00
#
_symmetry.space_group_name_H-M   'P 1'
#
loop_
_entity.id
_entity.type
_entity.pdbx_description
1 polymer ?
#
loop_
_entity_poly.entity_id
_entity_poly.type
_entity_poly.pdbx_seq_one_letter_code
_entity_poly.pdbx_strand_id
1 'polypeptide(L)'
;ADFTRLAAENVGFPENVGNVGGVHYHQAASLGQLLSLADRTVSGAASQGPNSWAIAPLSSEPQGLPQGEQEWRQILDRVLDSKEIDIFSQPAVESGNLKQNMHLEIFARITLAPGRMLSAGLFIPLAERLRRVSAIDRIVLEKALQLGGANFPADELAVNISSSSLTDESFVAWLFAALKDRPKAAPRIVFEFAEFNAIQELGKIKDFAKEVKALGHAVGLDHVGQSFANFGYLKSLQPKYIKIDRAFTNELKGGDSDSHFFIGALAGVAHSLDILVIAEGVEEKGQYRTLCDLNIDGIQGYYVEKPMPV
;
A
#
# COMPACT_ATOMS: atom_id res chain seq x y z
N ALA A 1 29.18 -10.27 -14.11
CA ALA A 1 28.51 -11.49 -14.59
C ALA A 1 27.96 -11.20 -15.98
N ASP A 2 28.19 -12.09 -16.93
CA ASP A 2 27.88 -11.88 -18.36
C ASP A 2 26.39 -12.14 -18.61
N PHE A 3 25.59 -11.08 -18.61
CA PHE A 3 24.12 -11.13 -18.73
C PHE A 3 23.64 -11.79 -20.04
N THR A 4 24.50 -11.83 -21.05
CA THR A 4 24.21 -12.47 -22.35
C THR A 4 23.99 -13.97 -22.25
N ARG A 5 24.53 -14.61 -21.20
CA ARG A 5 24.40 -16.06 -20.98
C ARG A 5 23.04 -16.45 -20.39
N LEU A 6 22.35 -15.52 -19.71
CA LEU A 6 21.01 -15.73 -19.16
C LEU A 6 19.92 -15.77 -20.24
N ALA A 7 20.16 -15.17 -21.40
CA ALA A 7 19.18 -15.13 -22.50
C ALA A 7 19.17 -16.42 -23.36
N ALA A 8 20.21 -17.25 -23.29
CA ALA A 8 20.39 -18.42 -24.15
C ALA A 8 19.82 -19.72 -23.56
N GLU A 9 19.57 -19.75 -22.26
CA GLU A 9 18.90 -20.86 -21.60
C GLU A 9 17.41 -20.55 -21.59
N ASN A 10 16.64 -21.36 -22.33
CA ASN A 10 15.19 -21.30 -22.45
C ASN A 10 14.52 -21.70 -21.12
N VAL A 11 14.93 -21.06 -20.03
CA VAL A 11 14.40 -21.30 -18.70
C VAL A 11 13.12 -20.48 -18.61
N GLY A 12 12.00 -21.16 -18.76
CA GLY A 12 10.74 -20.61 -18.27
C GLY A 12 10.89 -20.45 -16.76
N PHE A 13 11.18 -19.23 -16.29
CA PHE A 13 11.31 -18.97 -14.86
C PHE A 13 9.96 -18.50 -14.30
N PRO A 14 9.28 -19.34 -13.50
CA PRO A 14 8.46 -18.87 -12.40
C PRO A 14 9.31 -18.51 -11.17
N GLU A 15 10.65 -18.61 -11.22
CA GLU A 15 11.50 -18.30 -10.07
C GLU A 15 11.74 -16.79 -9.95
N ASN A 16 11.47 -16.27 -8.75
CA ASN A 16 11.80 -14.92 -8.33
C ASN A 16 13.33 -14.83 -8.14
N VAL A 17 14.04 -14.34 -9.15
CA VAL A 17 15.50 -14.16 -9.18
C VAL A 17 15.91 -12.94 -8.36
N GLY A 18 15.14 -11.85 -8.44
CA GLY A 18 15.35 -10.66 -7.61
C GLY A 18 14.87 -9.37 -8.27
N ASN A 19 14.73 -8.31 -7.47
CA ASN A 19 14.28 -7.00 -7.93
C ASN A 19 15.45 -6.03 -8.10
N VAL A 20 15.36 -5.13 -9.09
CA VAL A 20 16.44 -4.20 -9.44
C VAL A 20 15.99 -2.75 -9.27
N GLY A 21 16.73 -1.99 -8.48
CA GLY A 21 16.57 -0.54 -8.36
C GLY A 21 17.74 0.20 -9.00
N GLY A 22 17.44 1.25 -9.76
CA GLY A 22 18.44 2.06 -10.44
C GLY A 22 18.26 3.55 -10.16
N VAL A 23 19.38 4.26 -10.09
CA VAL A 23 19.40 5.72 -9.94
C VAL A 23 20.10 6.33 -11.13
N HIS A 24 19.40 7.21 -11.84
CA HIS A 24 19.98 8.00 -12.90
C HIS A 24 20.34 9.40 -12.39
N TYR A 25 21.58 9.82 -12.57
CA TYR A 25 22.09 11.10 -12.07
C TYR A 25 22.98 11.78 -13.12
N HIS A 26 22.82 13.10 -13.26
CA HIS A 26 23.64 13.96 -14.12
C HIS A 26 24.38 15.05 -13.35
N GLN A 27 24.22 15.08 -12.03
CA GLN A 27 24.76 16.11 -11.14
C GLN A 27 25.64 15.44 -10.08
N ALA A 28 26.54 16.20 -9.46
CA ALA A 28 27.30 15.71 -8.32
C ALA A 28 26.34 15.33 -7.18
N ALA A 29 26.52 14.13 -6.62
CA ALA A 29 25.66 13.57 -5.60
C ALA A 29 26.51 12.84 -4.54
N SER A 30 26.05 12.83 -3.30
CA SER A 30 26.71 12.01 -2.28
C SER A 30 26.36 10.53 -2.47
N LEU A 31 27.28 9.63 -2.09
CA LEU A 31 27.01 8.19 -2.10
C LEU A 31 25.78 7.84 -1.24
N GLY A 32 25.61 8.51 -0.10
CA GLY A 32 24.46 8.31 0.78
C GLY A 32 23.12 8.65 0.12
N GLN A 33 23.08 9.71 -0.70
CA GLN A 33 21.88 10.07 -1.47
C GLN A 33 21.56 9.03 -2.54
N LEU A 34 22.58 8.58 -3.29
CA LEU A 34 22.41 7.56 -4.32
C LEU A 34 21.94 6.23 -3.74
N LEU A 35 22.53 5.78 -2.62
CA LEU A 35 22.13 4.54 -1.95
C LEU A 35 20.72 4.61 -1.37
N SER A 36 20.34 5.75 -0.76
CA SER A 36 18.99 5.91 -0.22
C SER A 36 17.92 5.86 -1.32
N LEU A 37 18.19 6.47 -2.47
CA LEU A 37 17.28 6.39 -3.62
C LEU A 37 17.28 5.00 -4.25
N ALA A 38 18.44 4.35 -4.37
CA ALA A 38 18.54 2.98 -4.83
C ALA A 38 17.69 2.04 -3.95
N ASP A 39 17.81 2.13 -2.62
CA ASP A 39 17.01 1.34 -1.67
C ASP A 39 15.52 1.52 -1.92
N ARG A 40 15.04 2.76 -2.06
CA ARG A 40 13.62 3.02 -2.34
C ARG A 40 13.18 2.46 -3.69
N THR A 41 14.01 2.57 -4.72
CA THR A 41 13.68 1.98 -6.04
C THR A 41 13.64 0.46 -6.00
N VAL A 42 14.55 -0.19 -5.25
CA VAL A 42 14.53 -1.65 -5.06
C VAL A 42 13.27 -2.08 -4.31
N SER A 43 12.93 -1.40 -3.20
CA SER A 43 11.71 -1.72 -2.45
C SER A 43 10.44 -1.46 -3.26
N GLY A 44 10.39 -0.35 -4.02
CA GLY A 44 9.27 -0.06 -4.91
C GLY A 44 9.12 -1.09 -6.03
N ALA A 45 10.23 -1.61 -6.57
CA ALA A 45 10.20 -2.74 -7.49
C ALA A 45 9.71 -4.02 -6.78
N ALA A 46 10.17 -4.28 -5.56
CA ALA A 46 9.77 -5.46 -4.80
C ALA A 46 8.28 -5.49 -4.45
N SER A 47 7.63 -4.33 -4.26
CA SER A 47 6.18 -4.27 -4.04
C SER A 47 5.35 -4.47 -5.32
N GLN A 48 5.93 -4.25 -6.51
CA GLN A 48 5.24 -4.45 -7.78
C GLN A 48 5.12 -5.93 -8.17
N GLY A 49 6.08 -6.75 -7.78
CA GLY A 49 6.05 -8.17 -8.11
C GLY A 49 7.42 -8.81 -8.20
N PRO A 50 7.50 -10.10 -8.58
CA PRO A 50 8.77 -10.78 -8.75
C PRO A 50 9.50 -10.27 -10.00
N ASN A 51 10.83 -10.23 -9.94
CA ASN A 51 11.69 -9.85 -11.08
C ASN A 51 11.38 -8.45 -11.65
N SER A 52 10.91 -7.54 -10.80
CA SER A 52 10.56 -6.17 -11.19
C SER A 52 11.77 -5.25 -11.14
N TRP A 53 11.68 -4.12 -11.85
CA TRP A 53 12.71 -3.09 -11.82
C TRP A 53 12.11 -1.69 -11.75
N ALA A 54 12.83 -0.78 -11.11
CA ALA A 54 12.46 0.63 -11.04
C ALA A 54 13.69 1.52 -11.19
N ILE A 55 13.58 2.59 -11.98
CA ILE A 55 14.63 3.61 -12.13
C ILE A 55 14.05 4.96 -11.76
N ALA A 56 14.76 5.71 -10.91
CA ALA A 56 14.39 7.07 -10.54
C ALA A 56 15.51 8.07 -10.84
N PRO A 57 15.20 9.27 -11.35
CA PRO A 57 16.18 10.34 -11.48
C PRO A 57 16.50 10.93 -10.11
N LEU A 58 17.77 11.27 -9.82
CA LEU A 58 18.13 11.91 -8.55
C LEU A 58 17.34 13.20 -8.29
N SER A 59 16.91 13.91 -9.34
CA SER A 59 16.10 15.13 -9.23
C SER A 59 14.69 14.92 -8.68
N SER A 60 14.19 13.68 -8.58
CA SER A 60 12.88 13.41 -7.97
C SER A 60 12.91 13.45 -6.44
N GLU A 61 14.09 13.56 -5.84
CA GLU A 61 14.25 13.57 -4.39
C GLU A 61 13.87 14.91 -3.76
N PRO A 62 13.02 14.91 -2.73
CA PRO A 62 12.91 16.03 -1.83
C PRO A 62 14.29 16.42 -1.29
N GLN A 63 14.64 17.71 -1.38
CA GLN A 63 15.92 18.17 -0.88
C GLN A 63 16.06 17.95 0.62
N GLY A 64 17.30 17.67 1.06
CA GLY A 64 17.70 17.52 2.45
C GLY A 64 17.37 16.17 3.07
N LEU A 65 16.96 15.15 2.30
CA LEU A 65 16.62 13.85 2.89
C LEU A 65 17.82 13.25 3.63
N PRO A 66 17.56 12.48 4.70
CA PRO A 66 18.62 11.80 5.44
C PRO A 66 19.48 10.95 4.51
N GLN A 67 20.79 11.04 4.67
CA GLN A 67 21.77 10.42 3.81
C GLN A 67 22.29 9.13 4.43
N GLY A 68 22.03 8.02 3.76
CA GLY A 68 22.53 6.71 4.17
C GLY A 68 21.82 6.11 5.38
N GLU A 69 22.15 4.85 5.64
CA GLU A 69 21.40 4.00 6.58
C GLU A 69 21.46 4.47 8.03
N GLN A 70 22.62 4.96 8.49
CA GLN A 70 22.83 5.31 9.89
C GLN A 70 21.95 6.50 10.31
N GLU A 71 21.82 7.51 9.46
CA GLU A 71 20.97 8.67 9.74
C GLU A 71 19.49 8.26 9.79
N TRP A 72 19.05 7.44 8.83
CA TRP A 72 17.70 6.86 8.83
C TRP A 72 17.41 6.04 10.08
N ARG A 73 18.36 5.23 10.54
CA ARG A 73 18.24 4.47 11.78
C ARG A 73 18.01 5.39 12.97
N GLN A 74 18.83 6.42 13.14
CA GLN A 74 18.68 7.39 14.23
C GLN A 74 17.34 8.12 14.19
N ILE A 75 16.86 8.47 13.00
CA ILE A 75 15.58 9.13 12.81
C ILE A 75 14.42 8.20 13.19
N LEU A 76 14.42 6.98 12.66
CA LEU A 76 13.36 6.02 12.92
C LEU A 76 13.34 5.60 14.39
N ASP A 77 14.50 5.32 14.99
CA ASP A 77 14.58 4.97 16.42
C ASP A 77 14.00 6.11 17.28
N ARG A 78 14.38 7.37 17.01
CA ARG A 78 13.80 8.54 17.70
C ARG A 78 12.29 8.65 17.52
N VAL A 79 11.78 8.50 16.30
CA VAL A 79 10.33 8.58 16.01
C VAL A 79 9.56 7.48 16.72
N LEU A 80 10.14 6.28 16.82
CA LEU A 80 9.54 5.16 17.54
C LEU A 80 9.54 5.38 19.06
N ASP A 81 10.66 5.87 19.61
CA ASP A 81 10.80 6.18 21.02
C ASP A 81 9.83 7.29 21.46
N SER A 82 9.67 8.34 20.65
CA SER A 82 8.74 9.45 20.93
C SER A 82 7.29 9.16 20.51
N LYS A 83 7.04 8.09 19.74
CA LYS A 83 5.78 7.78 19.07
C LYS A 83 5.23 8.93 18.21
N GLU A 84 6.12 9.76 17.67
CA GLU A 84 5.80 10.93 16.82
C GLU A 84 5.56 10.53 15.36
N ILE A 85 4.55 9.69 15.15
CA ILE A 85 4.00 9.36 13.84
C ILE A 85 2.66 10.07 13.70
N ASP A 86 2.55 10.96 12.73
CA ASP A 86 1.29 11.62 12.38
C ASP A 86 0.49 10.69 11.46
N ILE A 87 -0.83 10.68 11.62
CA ILE A 87 -1.73 9.94 10.74
C ILE A 87 -2.59 10.89 9.92
N PHE A 88 -2.66 10.59 8.63
CA PHE A 88 -3.51 11.27 7.68
C PHE A 88 -4.58 10.30 7.22
N SER A 89 -5.69 10.81 6.72
CA SER A 89 -6.74 10.01 6.12
C SER A 89 -7.08 10.47 4.71
N GLN A 90 -7.47 9.55 3.85
CA GLN A 90 -8.08 9.85 2.56
C GLN A 90 -9.34 9.01 2.39
N PRO A 91 -10.47 9.60 1.96
CA PRO A 91 -11.69 8.84 1.73
C PRO A 91 -11.61 8.01 0.45
N ALA A 92 -12.06 6.75 0.56
CA ALA A 92 -12.59 5.99 -0.55
C ALA A 92 -14.12 6.14 -0.54
N VAL A 93 -14.71 6.55 -1.65
CA VAL A 93 -16.14 6.86 -1.75
C VAL A 93 -16.83 5.97 -2.76
N GLU A 94 -18.15 5.77 -2.58
CA GLU A 94 -18.97 5.00 -3.51
C GLU A 94 -18.96 5.64 -4.91
N SER A 95 -18.75 4.81 -5.92
CA SER A 95 -18.86 5.20 -7.31
C SER A 95 -20.29 5.66 -7.61
N GLY A 96 -20.46 6.76 -8.33
CA GLY A 96 -21.77 7.39 -8.51
C GLY A 96 -22.30 8.21 -7.31
N ASN A 97 -21.74 8.10 -6.11
CA ASN A 97 -22.12 8.90 -4.93
C ASN A 97 -20.91 9.33 -4.08
N LEU A 98 -20.24 10.41 -4.51
CA LEU A 98 -19.04 10.95 -3.85
C LEU A 98 -19.24 11.40 -2.40
N LYS A 99 -20.48 11.48 -1.90
CA LYS A 99 -20.77 11.84 -0.50
C LYS A 99 -20.82 10.65 0.43
N GLN A 100 -20.88 9.44 -0.11
CA GLN A 100 -20.96 8.21 0.65
C GLN A 100 -19.55 7.63 0.81
N ASN A 101 -18.99 7.78 2.00
CA ASN A 101 -17.72 7.14 2.34
C ASN A 101 -17.91 5.62 2.44
N MET A 102 -17.02 4.87 1.80
CA MET A 102 -16.85 3.44 2.05
C MET A 102 -15.97 3.21 3.27
N HIS A 103 -14.81 3.88 3.29
CA HIS A 103 -13.86 3.90 4.40
C HIS A 103 -12.92 5.11 4.28
N LEU A 104 -12.14 5.34 5.34
CA LEU A 104 -10.98 6.23 5.29
C LEU A 104 -9.69 5.42 5.32
N GLU A 105 -8.82 5.58 4.33
CA GLU A 105 -7.49 4.97 4.37
C GLU A 105 -6.53 5.83 5.20
N ILE A 106 -5.81 5.17 6.11
CA ILE A 106 -4.85 5.79 7.01
C ILE A 106 -3.45 5.77 6.40
N PHE A 107 -2.83 6.95 6.33
CA PHE A 107 -1.46 7.13 5.86
C PHE A 107 -0.56 7.64 6.98
N ALA A 108 0.56 6.96 7.18
CA ALA A 108 1.59 7.43 8.10
C ALA A 108 2.40 8.60 7.52
N ARG A 109 2.76 9.51 8.41
CA ARG A 109 3.67 10.63 8.17
C ARG A 109 4.65 10.76 9.33
N ILE A 110 5.90 11.15 9.04
CA ILE A 110 6.90 11.48 10.06
C ILE A 110 7.43 12.88 9.84
N THR A 111 7.66 13.62 10.91
CA THR A 111 8.22 14.97 10.86
C THR A 111 9.73 14.93 11.09
N LEU A 112 10.52 15.34 10.08
CA LEU A 112 11.98 15.43 10.22
C LEU A 112 12.43 16.70 10.93
N ALA A 113 11.75 17.80 10.64
CA ALA A 113 12.00 19.14 11.14
C ALA A 113 10.72 19.97 10.98
N PRO A 114 10.58 21.12 11.67
CA PRO A 114 9.43 22.00 11.48
C PRO A 114 9.18 22.32 10.00
N GLY A 115 7.94 22.12 9.54
CA GLY A 115 7.54 22.30 8.14
C GLY A 115 8.01 21.21 7.18
N ARG A 116 8.62 20.13 7.67
CA ARG A 116 9.19 19.07 6.84
C ARG A 116 8.69 17.69 7.26
N MET A 117 7.57 17.33 6.64
CA MET A 117 6.89 16.05 6.83
C MET A 117 7.20 15.10 5.66
N LEU A 118 7.38 13.82 5.98
CA LEU A 118 7.63 12.77 5.00
C LEU A 118 6.45 11.80 4.91
N SER A 119 6.14 11.40 3.67
CA SER A 119 5.18 10.33 3.39
C SER A 119 5.75 8.94 3.65
N ALA A 120 4.88 7.99 4.01
CA ALA A 120 5.19 6.57 4.16
C ALA A 120 6.05 6.00 3.03
N GLY A 121 5.73 6.31 1.76
CA GLY A 121 6.52 5.86 0.61
C GLY A 121 8.01 6.26 0.60
N LEU A 122 8.41 7.25 1.41
CA LEU A 122 9.82 7.65 1.54
C LEU A 122 10.57 6.91 2.66
N PHE A 123 9.89 6.52 3.73
CA PHE A 123 10.55 5.96 4.92
C PHE A 123 10.20 4.49 5.20
N ILE A 124 9.06 3.97 4.74
CA ILE A 124 8.67 2.57 4.94
C ILE A 124 9.67 1.59 4.32
N PRO A 125 10.13 1.75 3.06
CA PRO A 125 11.19 0.94 2.48
C PRO A 125 12.44 0.79 3.37
N LEU A 126 12.83 1.90 3.99
CA LEU A 126 14.01 1.95 4.86
C LEU A 126 13.71 1.34 6.22
N ALA A 127 12.50 1.54 6.75
CA ALA A 127 12.04 0.91 7.98
C ALA A 127 11.96 -0.62 7.85
N GLU A 128 11.52 -1.15 6.70
CA GLU A 128 11.56 -2.59 6.42
C GLU A 128 13.00 -3.11 6.46
N ARG A 129 13.90 -2.46 5.70
CA ARG A 129 15.33 -2.83 5.66
C ARG A 129 15.98 -2.76 7.04
N LEU A 130 15.57 -1.81 7.87
CA LEU A 130 16.07 -1.60 9.23
C LEU A 130 15.34 -2.42 10.30
N ARG A 131 14.38 -3.27 9.91
CA ARG A 131 13.54 -4.08 10.81
C ARG A 131 12.84 -3.22 11.88
N ARG A 132 12.22 -2.14 11.43
CA ARG A 132 11.44 -1.17 12.23
C ARG A 132 9.98 -1.08 11.82
N VAL A 133 9.62 -1.67 10.69
CA VAL A 133 8.27 -1.55 10.12
C VAL A 133 7.17 -2.08 11.05
N SER A 134 7.36 -3.21 11.74
CA SER A 134 6.36 -3.73 12.69
C SER A 134 6.08 -2.77 13.85
N ALA A 135 7.09 -2.01 14.30
CA ALA A 135 6.92 -1.00 15.34
C ALA A 135 6.15 0.23 14.82
N ILE A 136 6.36 0.59 13.55
CA ILE A 136 5.60 1.65 12.87
C ILE A 136 4.14 1.23 12.71
N ASP A 137 3.88 0.05 12.14
CA ASP A 137 2.53 -0.49 11.94
C ASP A 137 1.77 -0.53 13.27
N ARG A 138 2.45 -0.93 14.35
CA ARG A 138 1.90 -0.92 15.71
C ARG A 138 1.46 0.47 16.15
N ILE A 139 2.31 1.50 16.02
CA ILE A 139 1.98 2.87 16.43
C ILE A 139 0.82 3.43 15.59
N VAL A 140 0.81 3.16 14.28
CA VAL A 140 -0.28 3.56 13.38
C VAL A 140 -1.60 2.93 13.82
N LEU A 141 -1.60 1.63 14.11
CA LEU A 141 -2.78 0.91 14.60
C LEU A 141 -3.22 1.38 15.99
N GLU A 142 -2.29 1.63 16.92
CA GLU A 142 -2.61 2.20 18.24
C GLU A 142 -3.37 3.53 18.07
N LYS A 143 -2.93 4.40 17.15
CA LYS A 143 -3.61 5.67 16.84
C LYS A 143 -4.94 5.46 16.14
N ALA A 144 -4.99 4.58 15.13
CA ALA A 144 -6.22 4.28 14.38
C ALA A 144 -7.33 3.71 15.28
N LEU A 145 -6.98 2.84 16.24
CA LEU A 145 -7.92 2.26 17.20
C LEU A 145 -8.41 3.26 18.28
N GLN A 146 -7.74 4.41 18.41
CA GLN A 146 -8.19 5.50 19.27
C GLN A 146 -9.10 6.49 18.54
N LEU A 147 -9.20 6.40 17.21
CA LEU A 147 -10.16 7.18 16.43
C LEU A 147 -11.60 6.69 16.67
N GLY A 148 -12.58 7.47 16.22
CA GLY A 148 -14.00 7.16 16.33
C GLY A 148 -14.79 8.11 17.23
N GLY A 149 -16.01 7.69 17.59
CA GLY A 149 -16.95 8.51 18.36
C GLY A 149 -18.07 9.13 17.51
N ALA A 150 -19.02 9.80 18.18
CA ALA A 150 -20.30 10.23 17.58
C ALA A 150 -20.19 11.15 16.35
N ASN A 151 -19.04 11.81 16.17
CA ASN A 151 -18.80 12.77 15.08
C ASN A 151 -17.72 12.31 14.10
N PHE A 152 -17.22 11.07 14.22
CA PHE A 152 -16.21 10.57 13.30
C PHE A 152 -16.86 10.18 11.96
N PRO A 153 -16.32 10.63 10.80
CA PRO A 153 -17.05 10.62 9.53
C PRO A 153 -17.04 9.26 8.80
N ALA A 154 -16.52 8.20 9.41
CA ALA A 154 -16.50 6.87 8.83
C ALA A 154 -16.57 5.76 9.89
N ASP A 155 -17.36 4.73 9.61
CA ASP A 155 -17.43 3.54 10.46
C ASP A 155 -16.24 2.58 10.27
N GLU A 156 -15.46 2.81 9.21
CA GLU A 156 -14.36 1.94 8.81
C GLU A 156 -13.09 2.71 8.43
N LEU A 157 -11.96 2.13 8.82
CA LEU A 157 -10.63 2.60 8.47
C LEU A 157 -9.87 1.51 7.73
N ALA A 158 -9.21 1.87 6.63
CA ALA A 158 -8.25 0.99 5.99
C ALA A 158 -6.84 1.28 6.50
N VAL A 159 -6.11 0.23 6.89
CA VAL A 159 -4.73 0.35 7.39
C VAL A 159 -3.86 -0.68 6.69
N ASN A 160 -2.84 -0.21 6.00
CA ASN A 160 -1.83 -1.04 5.35
C ASN A 160 -0.99 -1.79 6.38
N ILE A 161 -0.79 -3.10 6.17
CA ILE A 161 0.05 -3.95 7.00
C ILE A 161 1.19 -4.53 6.17
N SER A 162 2.40 -4.35 6.68
CA SER A 162 3.61 -4.82 6.03
C SER A 162 3.72 -6.35 6.17
N SER A 163 4.25 -7.03 5.14
CA SER A 163 4.44 -8.49 5.18
C SER A 163 5.31 -8.92 6.38
N SER A 164 6.37 -8.14 6.68
CA SER A 164 7.22 -8.38 7.85
C SER A 164 6.45 -8.36 9.17
N SER A 165 5.47 -7.47 9.33
CA SER A 165 4.63 -7.38 10.52
C SER A 165 3.75 -8.61 10.67
N LEU A 166 3.19 -9.13 9.57
CA LEU A 166 2.41 -10.36 9.59
C LEU A 166 3.24 -11.59 9.96
N THR A 167 4.53 -11.61 9.60
CA THR A 167 5.45 -12.70 9.99
C THR A 167 6.03 -12.56 11.39
N ASP A 168 5.81 -11.42 12.05
CA ASP A 168 6.24 -11.17 13.42
C ASP A 168 5.15 -11.64 14.39
N GLU A 169 5.37 -12.81 15.00
CA GLU A 169 4.44 -13.41 15.96
C GLU A 169 4.13 -12.50 17.15
N SER A 170 5.10 -11.66 17.57
CA SER A 170 4.90 -10.73 18.68
C SER A 170 3.96 -9.59 18.31
N PHE A 171 4.08 -9.09 17.07
CA PHE A 171 3.18 -8.09 16.52
C PHE A 171 1.76 -8.65 16.37
N VAL A 172 1.62 -9.83 15.77
CA VAL A 172 0.32 -10.47 15.55
C VAL A 172 -0.39 -10.76 16.88
N ALA A 173 0.32 -11.30 17.87
CA ALA A 173 -0.22 -11.55 19.20
C ALA A 173 -0.68 -10.25 19.88
N TRP A 174 0.13 -9.19 19.79
CA TRP A 174 -0.23 -7.86 20.29
C TRP A 174 -1.48 -7.31 19.59
N LEU A 175 -1.53 -7.38 18.26
CA LEU A 175 -2.64 -6.86 17.46
C LEU A 175 -3.96 -7.49 17.87
N PHE A 176 -4.02 -8.82 17.99
CA PHE A 176 -5.25 -9.49 18.40
C PHE A 176 -5.68 -9.14 19.83
N ALA A 177 -4.74 -8.90 20.74
CA ALA A 177 -5.08 -8.36 22.06
C ALA A 177 -5.66 -6.94 21.95
N ALA A 178 -5.02 -6.06 21.17
CA ALA A 178 -5.47 -4.69 20.95
C ALA A 178 -6.86 -4.62 20.31
N LEU A 179 -7.18 -5.50 19.35
CA LEU A 179 -8.50 -5.55 18.72
C LEU A 179 -9.60 -6.03 19.67
N LYS A 180 -9.27 -6.91 20.62
CA LYS A 180 -10.23 -7.36 21.66
C LYS A 180 -10.50 -6.28 22.69
N ASP A 181 -9.49 -5.50 23.05
CA ASP A 181 -9.57 -4.45 24.06
C ASP A 181 -9.94 -3.06 23.50
N ARG A 182 -10.25 -2.98 22.20
CA ARG A 182 -10.52 -1.70 21.53
C ARG A 182 -11.75 -0.98 22.11
N PRO A 183 -11.78 0.37 22.09
CA PRO A 183 -12.97 1.12 22.43
C PRO A 183 -14.17 0.71 21.58
N LYS A 184 -15.37 0.63 22.17
CA LYS A 184 -16.60 0.26 21.43
C LYS A 184 -16.92 1.24 20.30
N ALA A 185 -16.53 2.49 20.45
CA ALA A 185 -16.72 3.54 19.46
C ALA A 185 -15.63 3.56 18.37
N ALA A 186 -14.61 2.71 18.48
CA ALA A 186 -13.54 2.64 17.49
C ALA A 186 -14.07 2.07 16.15
N PRO A 187 -13.65 2.62 15.01
CA PRO A 187 -14.01 2.10 13.69
C PRO A 187 -13.60 0.65 13.50
N ARG A 188 -14.27 -0.04 12.57
CA ARG A 188 -13.79 -1.33 12.09
C ARG A 188 -12.57 -1.10 11.21
N ILE A 189 -11.50 -1.83 11.49
CA ILE A 189 -10.33 -1.86 10.62
C ILE A 189 -10.52 -2.84 9.45
N VAL A 190 -10.20 -2.36 8.24
CA VAL A 190 -9.90 -3.19 7.07
C VAL A 190 -8.37 -3.22 6.91
N PHE A 191 -7.77 -4.39 7.10
CA PHE A 191 -6.32 -4.55 6.97
C PHE A 191 -5.97 -4.75 5.50
N GLU A 192 -5.19 -3.84 4.94
CA GLU A 192 -4.79 -3.88 3.53
C GLU A 192 -3.42 -4.53 3.37
N PHE A 193 -3.31 -5.39 2.38
CA PHE A 193 -2.06 -6.01 1.97
C PHE A 193 -1.88 -5.83 0.47
N ALA A 194 -0.67 -5.46 0.04
CA ALA A 194 -0.32 -5.45 -1.38
C ALA A 194 -0.56 -6.84 -2.02
N GLU A 195 -1.06 -6.85 -3.25
CA GLU A 195 -1.38 -8.07 -4.01
C GLU A 195 -0.23 -9.09 -3.98
N PHE A 196 0.99 -8.62 -4.28
CA PHE A 196 2.18 -9.47 -4.30
C PHE A 196 2.41 -10.16 -2.94
N ASN A 197 2.32 -9.42 -1.84
CA ASN A 197 2.47 -9.96 -0.49
C ASN A 197 1.38 -10.98 -0.18
N ALA A 198 0.15 -10.74 -0.65
CA ALA A 198 -0.96 -11.66 -0.46
C ALA A 198 -0.83 -12.97 -1.23
N ILE A 199 -0.18 -12.95 -2.39
CA ILE A 199 0.13 -14.16 -3.15
C ILE A 199 1.24 -14.96 -2.44
N GLN A 200 2.31 -14.28 -1.99
CA GLN A 200 3.45 -14.93 -1.34
C GLN A 200 3.07 -15.55 0.01
N GLU A 201 2.26 -14.85 0.81
CA GLU A 201 1.90 -15.24 2.18
C GLU A 201 0.44 -15.67 2.31
N LEU A 202 -0.15 -16.22 1.24
CA LEU A 202 -1.59 -16.52 1.14
C LEU A 202 -2.13 -17.32 2.33
N GLY A 203 -1.39 -18.32 2.80
CA GLY A 203 -1.78 -19.12 3.96
C GLY A 203 -1.91 -18.28 5.23
N LYS A 204 -0.89 -17.46 5.53
CA LYS A 204 -0.89 -16.60 6.72
C LYS A 204 -1.96 -15.51 6.65
N ILE A 205 -2.14 -14.88 5.49
CA ILE A 205 -3.19 -13.86 5.33
C ILE A 205 -4.56 -14.49 5.45
N LYS A 206 -4.77 -15.70 4.93
CA LYS A 206 -6.05 -16.40 5.08
C LYS A 206 -6.38 -16.71 6.54
N ASP A 207 -5.41 -17.19 7.31
CA ASP A 207 -5.58 -17.46 8.74
C ASP A 207 -5.82 -16.16 9.51
N PHE A 208 -5.04 -15.12 9.22
CA PHE A 208 -5.24 -13.78 9.76
C PHE A 208 -6.63 -13.22 9.44
N ALA A 209 -7.08 -13.33 8.18
CA ALA A 209 -8.39 -12.87 7.72
C ALA A 209 -9.53 -13.56 8.47
N LYS A 210 -9.39 -14.87 8.76
CA LYS A 210 -10.35 -15.61 9.56
C LYS A 210 -10.44 -15.09 10.99
N GLU A 211 -9.30 -14.80 11.62
CA GLU A 211 -9.25 -14.30 12.99
C GLU A 211 -9.78 -12.86 13.12
N VAL A 212 -9.37 -11.95 12.24
CA VAL A 212 -9.86 -10.56 12.28
C VAL A 212 -11.37 -10.49 11.94
N LYS A 213 -11.86 -11.35 11.04
CA LYS A 213 -13.30 -11.46 10.73
C LYS A 213 -14.11 -11.90 11.94
N ALA A 214 -13.60 -12.81 12.75
CA ALA A 214 -14.25 -13.22 14.01
C ALA A 214 -14.36 -12.06 15.02
N LEU A 215 -13.50 -11.04 14.90
CA LEU A 215 -13.51 -9.82 15.72
C LEU A 215 -14.29 -8.65 15.07
N GLY A 216 -14.93 -8.88 13.92
CA GLY A 216 -15.71 -7.86 13.19
C GLY A 216 -14.89 -6.92 12.31
N HIS A 217 -13.67 -7.31 11.97
CA HIS A 217 -12.76 -6.61 11.06
C HIS A 217 -12.70 -7.32 9.70
N ALA A 218 -12.01 -6.74 8.72
CA ALA A 218 -11.90 -7.32 7.39
C ALA A 218 -10.48 -7.21 6.82
N VAL A 219 -10.26 -7.87 5.69
CA VAL A 219 -9.04 -7.75 4.89
C VAL A 219 -9.41 -7.20 3.52
N GLY A 220 -8.60 -6.27 3.01
CA GLY A 220 -8.63 -5.76 1.65
C GLY A 220 -7.31 -6.06 0.94
N LEU A 221 -7.31 -6.01 -0.38
CA LEU A 221 -6.07 -6.10 -1.16
C LEU A 221 -5.79 -4.80 -1.88
N ASP A 222 -4.54 -4.38 -1.82
CA ASP A 222 -4.04 -3.16 -2.43
C ASP A 222 -3.16 -3.44 -3.65
N HIS A 223 -3.05 -2.46 -4.55
CA HIS A 223 -2.24 -2.50 -5.77
C HIS A 223 -2.52 -3.71 -6.68
N VAL A 224 -3.79 -4.13 -6.78
CA VAL A 224 -4.20 -5.27 -7.60
C VAL A 224 -4.02 -4.94 -9.09
N GLY A 225 -3.46 -5.91 -9.81
CA GLY A 225 -3.15 -5.85 -11.24
C GLY A 225 -1.65 -5.71 -11.53
N GLN A 226 -0.82 -5.53 -10.50
CA GLN A 226 0.64 -5.50 -10.65
C GLN A 226 1.23 -6.91 -10.76
N SER A 227 0.54 -7.94 -10.22
CA SER A 227 0.97 -9.33 -10.33
C SER A 227 0.29 -10.07 -11.50
N PHE A 228 1.07 -10.73 -12.36
CA PHE A 228 0.57 -11.61 -13.43
C PHE A 228 0.06 -12.98 -12.92
N ALA A 229 -0.48 -13.04 -11.70
CA ALA A 229 -0.98 -14.26 -11.10
C ALA A 229 -2.40 -14.60 -11.56
N ASN A 230 -2.78 -15.87 -11.44
CA ASN A 230 -4.18 -16.24 -11.60
C ASN A 230 -5.02 -15.65 -10.44
N PHE A 231 -6.27 -15.29 -10.71
CA PHE A 231 -7.19 -14.75 -9.70
C PHE A 231 -7.72 -15.80 -8.70
N GLY A 232 -7.15 -17.01 -8.66
CA GLY A 232 -7.56 -18.07 -7.74
C GLY A 232 -7.31 -17.72 -6.26
N TYR A 233 -6.35 -16.83 -5.99
CA TYR A 233 -6.11 -16.33 -4.64
C TYR A 233 -7.30 -15.50 -4.11
N LEU A 234 -8.01 -14.75 -4.97
CA LEU A 234 -9.20 -13.98 -4.60
C LEU A 234 -10.31 -14.89 -4.07
N LYS A 235 -10.55 -16.01 -4.75
CA LYS A 235 -11.52 -17.02 -4.30
C LYS A 235 -11.13 -17.64 -2.96
N SER A 236 -9.84 -17.79 -2.70
CA SER A 236 -9.33 -18.44 -1.49
C SER A 236 -9.33 -17.50 -0.27
N LEU A 237 -9.06 -16.21 -0.50
CA LEU A 237 -8.98 -15.18 0.53
C LEU A 237 -10.34 -14.52 0.80
N GLN A 238 -11.15 -14.30 -0.24
CA GLN A 238 -12.41 -13.54 -0.21
C GLN A 238 -12.26 -12.20 0.54
N PRO A 239 -11.36 -11.31 0.08
CA PRO A 239 -11.21 -10.01 0.69
C PRO A 239 -12.52 -9.20 0.56
N LYS A 240 -12.72 -8.23 1.46
CA LYS A 240 -13.88 -7.34 1.41
C LYS A 240 -13.90 -6.54 0.10
N TYR A 241 -12.72 -6.08 -0.33
CA TYR A 241 -12.53 -5.41 -1.59
C TYR A 241 -11.13 -5.68 -2.14
N ILE A 242 -10.98 -5.40 -3.44
CA ILE A 242 -9.69 -5.18 -4.09
C ILE A 242 -9.59 -3.72 -4.51
N LYS A 243 -8.38 -3.17 -4.46
CA LYS A 243 -8.04 -1.86 -4.99
C LYS A 243 -7.19 -2.01 -6.24
N ILE A 244 -7.67 -1.45 -7.35
CA ILE A 244 -6.96 -1.43 -8.63
C ILE A 244 -5.86 -0.38 -8.55
N ASP A 245 -4.64 -0.80 -8.88
CA ASP A 245 -3.49 0.09 -8.85
C ASP A 245 -3.65 1.28 -9.81
N ARG A 246 -3.12 2.42 -9.38
CA ARG A 246 -3.16 3.69 -10.13
C ARG A 246 -2.52 3.63 -11.51
N ALA A 247 -1.65 2.65 -11.80
CA ALA A 247 -1.08 2.47 -13.13
C ALA A 247 -2.18 2.33 -14.19
N PHE A 248 -3.18 1.48 -13.93
CA PHE A 248 -4.29 1.25 -14.85
C PHE A 248 -5.25 2.43 -14.93
N THR A 249 -5.53 3.09 -13.81
CA THR A 249 -6.45 4.24 -13.81
C THR A 249 -5.84 5.46 -14.51
N ASN A 250 -4.52 5.63 -14.45
CA ASN A 250 -3.81 6.69 -15.16
C ASN A 250 -3.84 6.51 -16.68
N GLU A 251 -3.79 5.28 -17.18
CA GLU A 251 -3.87 4.97 -18.61
C GLU A 251 -5.25 5.31 -19.21
N LEU A 252 -6.31 5.34 -18.39
CA LEU A 252 -7.65 5.78 -18.83
C LEU A 252 -7.68 7.24 -19.35
N LYS A 253 -6.70 8.09 -18.99
CA LYS A 253 -6.62 9.47 -19.48
C LYS A 253 -6.44 9.56 -21.00
N GLY A 254 -5.90 8.51 -21.63
CA GLY A 254 -5.66 8.45 -23.08
C GLY A 254 -6.77 7.80 -23.90
N GLY A 255 -7.82 7.27 -23.25
CA GLY A 255 -8.81 6.41 -23.92
C GLY A 255 -8.22 5.07 -24.35
N ASP A 256 -7.20 4.59 -23.63
CA ASP A 256 -6.58 3.29 -23.88
C ASP A 256 -7.60 2.15 -23.71
N SER A 257 -7.78 1.35 -24.76
CA SER A 257 -8.73 0.23 -24.76
C SER A 257 -8.30 -0.90 -23.82
N ASP A 258 -6.99 -1.05 -23.59
CA ASP A 258 -6.46 -2.23 -22.91
C ASP A 258 -6.70 -2.12 -21.40
N SER A 259 -6.45 -0.95 -20.80
CA SER A 259 -6.73 -0.69 -19.38
C SER A 259 -8.24 -0.69 -19.11
N HIS A 260 -9.05 -0.19 -20.04
CA HIS A 260 -10.52 -0.26 -19.94
C HIS A 260 -11.01 -1.71 -19.91
N PHE A 261 -10.49 -2.56 -20.82
CA PHE A 261 -10.81 -3.98 -20.85
C PHE A 261 -10.34 -4.70 -19.59
N PHE A 262 -9.11 -4.44 -19.14
CA PHE A 262 -8.54 -5.07 -17.94
C PHE A 262 -9.38 -4.74 -16.69
N ILE A 263 -9.68 -3.47 -16.46
CA ILE A 263 -10.48 -3.02 -15.30
C ILE A 263 -11.86 -3.68 -15.33
N GLY A 264 -12.54 -3.70 -16.48
CA GLY A 264 -13.84 -4.35 -16.62
C GLY A 264 -13.79 -5.86 -16.39
N ALA A 265 -12.77 -6.55 -16.91
CA ALA A 265 -12.58 -7.99 -16.69
C ALA A 265 -12.29 -8.32 -15.23
N LEU A 266 -11.41 -7.54 -14.58
CA LEU A 266 -11.09 -7.69 -13.17
C LEU A 266 -12.33 -7.47 -12.30
N ALA A 267 -13.15 -6.46 -12.63
CA ALA A 267 -14.40 -6.20 -11.94
C ALA A 267 -15.38 -7.37 -12.07
N GLY A 268 -15.56 -7.90 -13.28
CA GLY A 268 -16.41 -9.07 -13.50
C GLY A 268 -15.97 -10.31 -12.70
N VAL A 269 -14.65 -10.55 -12.58
CA VAL A 269 -14.12 -11.66 -11.76
C VAL A 269 -14.39 -11.41 -10.27
N ALA A 270 -14.08 -10.22 -9.77
CA ALA A 270 -14.28 -9.85 -8.37
C ALA A 270 -15.75 -9.94 -7.94
N HIS A 271 -16.66 -9.37 -8.74
CA HIS A 271 -18.11 -9.41 -8.46
C HIS A 271 -18.67 -10.82 -8.48
N SER A 272 -18.14 -11.71 -9.33
CA SER A 272 -18.54 -13.14 -9.33
C SER A 272 -18.19 -13.89 -8.04
N LEU A 273 -17.33 -13.28 -7.21
CA LEU A 273 -16.87 -13.78 -5.91
C LEU A 273 -17.41 -12.95 -4.73
N ASP A 274 -18.36 -12.02 -4.98
CA ASP A 274 -18.89 -11.06 -4.00
C ASP A 274 -17.82 -10.12 -3.41
N ILE A 275 -16.80 -9.78 -4.20
CA ILE A 275 -15.70 -8.88 -3.81
C ILE A 275 -15.94 -7.51 -4.45
N LEU A 276 -15.91 -6.44 -3.65
CA LEU A 276 -16.02 -5.07 -4.13
C LEU A 276 -14.72 -4.61 -4.81
N VAL A 277 -14.83 -3.65 -5.71
CA VAL A 277 -13.70 -3.12 -6.49
C VAL A 277 -13.60 -1.62 -6.31
N ILE A 278 -12.43 -1.17 -5.88
CA ILE A 278 -12.12 0.24 -5.67
C ILE A 278 -11.02 0.63 -6.64
N ALA A 279 -11.15 1.76 -7.32
CA ALA A 279 -10.10 2.28 -8.21
C ALA A 279 -9.30 3.38 -7.51
N GLU A 280 -7.97 3.25 -7.48
CA GLU A 280 -7.08 4.23 -6.87
C GLU A 280 -6.52 5.23 -7.88
N GLY A 281 -5.99 6.36 -7.39
CA GLY A 281 -5.34 7.35 -8.25
C GLY A 281 -6.29 8.08 -9.19
N VAL A 282 -7.58 8.18 -8.86
CA VAL A 282 -8.54 8.96 -9.65
C VAL A 282 -8.28 10.45 -9.44
N GLU A 283 -7.84 11.14 -10.48
CA GLU A 283 -7.44 12.55 -10.45
C GLU A 283 -8.37 13.45 -11.28
N GLU A 284 -9.07 12.86 -12.25
CA GLU A 284 -9.85 13.60 -13.24
C GLU A 284 -11.26 13.06 -13.42
N LYS A 285 -12.17 13.98 -13.77
CA LYS A 285 -13.58 13.66 -14.02
C LYS A 285 -13.79 12.63 -15.14
N GLY A 286 -12.89 12.58 -16.13
CA GLY A 286 -12.95 11.61 -17.22
C GLY A 286 -12.71 10.17 -16.74
N GLN A 287 -11.70 9.98 -15.89
CA GLN A 287 -11.42 8.69 -15.24
C GLN A 287 -12.62 8.25 -14.41
N TYR A 288 -13.15 9.14 -13.56
CA TYR A 288 -14.33 8.85 -12.73
C TYR A 288 -15.53 8.36 -13.55
N ARG A 289 -15.89 9.06 -14.63
CA ARG A 289 -17.00 8.65 -15.51
C ARG A 289 -16.79 7.25 -16.08
N THR A 290 -15.59 7.00 -16.59
CA THR A 290 -15.23 5.70 -17.17
C THR A 290 -15.34 4.58 -16.14
N LEU A 291 -14.90 4.83 -14.90
CA LEU A 291 -14.99 3.85 -13.80
C LEU A 291 -16.44 3.59 -13.37
N CYS A 292 -17.31 4.60 -13.40
CA CYS A 292 -18.76 4.39 -13.21
C CYS A 292 -19.35 3.52 -14.33
N ASP A 293 -18.99 3.77 -15.59
CA ASP A 293 -19.48 2.99 -16.73
C ASP A 293 -19.00 1.52 -16.69
N LEU A 294 -17.85 1.26 -16.05
CA LEU A 294 -17.28 -0.05 -15.82
C LEU A 294 -17.84 -0.76 -14.56
N ASN A 295 -18.85 -0.19 -13.90
CA ASN A 295 -19.45 -0.71 -12.66
C ASN A 295 -18.45 -0.90 -11.51
N ILE A 296 -17.42 -0.05 -11.41
CA ILE A 296 -16.52 -0.06 -10.25
C ILE A 296 -17.29 0.45 -9.03
N ASP A 297 -17.15 -0.22 -7.87
CA ASP A 297 -17.94 0.05 -6.66
C ASP A 297 -17.47 1.31 -5.91
N GLY A 298 -16.17 1.57 -5.92
CA GLY A 298 -15.57 2.68 -5.19
C GLY A 298 -14.45 3.39 -5.93
N ILE A 299 -14.20 4.64 -5.55
CA ILE A 299 -13.06 5.40 -6.05
C ILE A 299 -12.30 6.10 -4.93
N GLN A 300 -10.99 6.20 -5.11
CA GLN A 300 -10.09 6.93 -4.24
C GLN A 300 -9.06 7.69 -5.08
N GLY A 301 -8.77 8.94 -4.69
CA GLY A 301 -7.80 9.77 -5.38
C GLY A 301 -8.05 11.25 -5.18
N TYR A 302 -7.18 12.08 -5.77
CA TYR A 302 -7.22 13.54 -5.57
C TYR A 302 -8.44 14.21 -6.20
N TYR A 303 -9.14 13.53 -7.11
CA TYR A 303 -10.44 13.96 -7.59
C TYR A 303 -11.50 13.98 -6.48
N VAL A 304 -11.40 13.05 -5.52
CA VAL A 304 -12.27 12.96 -4.34
C VAL A 304 -11.76 13.93 -3.29
N GLU A 305 -10.59 13.65 -2.73
CA GLU A 305 -9.94 14.47 -1.72
C GLU A 305 -8.45 14.09 -1.64
N LYS A 306 -7.59 15.04 -1.25
CA LYS A 306 -6.19 14.72 -0.92
C LYS A 306 -6.11 14.15 0.50
N PRO A 307 -5.08 13.37 0.85
CA PRO A 307 -4.87 12.97 2.24
C PRO A 307 -4.79 14.19 3.17
N MET A 308 -5.61 14.20 4.23
CA MET A 308 -5.70 15.26 5.22
C MET A 308 -5.31 14.75 6.62
N PRO A 309 -4.73 15.58 7.50
CA PRO A 309 -4.49 15.19 8.89
C PRO A 309 -5.76 14.73 9.59
N VAL A 310 -5.67 13.68 10.42
CA VAL A 310 -6.78 13.22 11.28
C VAL A 310 -6.78 13.96 12.61
#